data_AF-A0A699L7M6-F1
#
_entry.id   AF-A0A699L7M6-F1
#
_cell.length_a   1.000
_cell.length_b   1.000
_cell.length_c   1.000
_cell.angle_alpha   90.00
_cell.angle_beta   90.00
_cell.angle_gamma   90.00
#
_symmetry.space_group_name_H-M   'P 1'
#
loop_
_entity.id
_entity.type
_entity.pdbx_description
1 polymer ?
#
loop_
_entity_poly.entity_id
_entity_poly.type
_entity_poly.pdbx_seq_one_letter_code
_entity_poly.pdbx_strand_id
1 'polypeptide(L)'
;MKAIRQVLRYVKGIKDYGITYKHNEGNKIHGYSDISYEVNTQEGKGTTGIIFYYGASPISWSTQKQATVALSSCESEFIAATAAATQALWLKRLLSKLTNFKEDKVTIRVDDKFAIQLMKNPVSHERSKHIDTEYHFIRECVEREDIQVEFVSGEYQRADILTKALPKIRFLTMRQPIGLKNLRSNVCD
;
A
#
# COMPACT_ATOMS: atom_id res chain seq x y z
N MET A 1 2.35 26.41 -10.79
CA MET A 1 3.67 26.78 -10.23
C MET A 1 3.87 26.48 -8.74
N LYS A 2 2.88 26.67 -7.84
CA LYS A 2 3.05 26.38 -6.40
C LYS A 2 3.42 24.93 -6.08
N ALA A 3 2.72 23.96 -6.67
CA ALA A 3 2.98 22.51 -6.47
C ALA A 3 4.40 22.10 -6.90
N ILE A 4 4.85 22.52 -8.09
CA ILE A 4 6.21 22.25 -8.59
C ILE A 4 7.27 22.80 -7.62
N ARG A 5 7.10 24.03 -7.13
CA ARG A 5 8.02 24.62 -6.14
C ARG A 5 8.04 23.82 -4.84
N GLN A 6 6.90 23.31 -4.39
CA GLN A 6 6.82 22.46 -3.19
C GLN A 6 7.60 21.16 -3.39
N VAL A 7 7.43 20.48 -4.52
CA VAL A 7 8.17 19.26 -4.86
C VAL A 7 9.67 19.54 -4.91
N LEU A 8 10.10 20.59 -5.63
CA LEU A 8 11.53 20.94 -5.74
C LEU A 8 12.14 21.30 -4.38
N ARG A 9 11.41 22.02 -3.52
CA ARG A 9 11.87 22.32 -2.15
C ARG A 9 11.97 21.06 -1.31
N TYR A 10 11.02 20.15 -1.42
CA TYR A 10 11.05 18.86 -0.73
C TYR A 10 12.28 18.06 -1.15
N VAL A 11 12.44 17.79 -2.46
CA VAL A 11 13.59 17.06 -3.02
C VAL A 11 14.92 17.70 -2.61
N LYS A 12 15.00 19.04 -2.66
CA LYS A 12 16.20 19.76 -2.20
C LYS A 12 16.47 19.57 -0.70
N GLY A 13 15.43 19.53 0.13
CA GLY A 13 15.54 19.38 1.59
C GLY A 13 15.81 17.95 2.05
N ILE A 14 15.56 16.94 1.19
CA ILE A 14 15.77 15.52 1.51
C ILE A 14 16.96 14.89 0.79
N LYS A 15 17.88 15.68 0.22
CA LYS A 15 19.05 15.16 -0.52
C LYS A 15 19.93 14.22 0.31
N ASP A 16 19.98 14.46 1.61
CA ASP A 16 20.79 13.69 2.55
C ASP A 16 19.98 12.60 3.26
N TYR A 17 18.74 12.36 2.83
CA TYR A 17 17.88 11.35 3.42
C TYR A 17 17.96 10.04 2.62
N GLY A 18 17.85 8.92 3.33
CA GLY A 18 17.76 7.61 2.73
C GLY A 18 16.97 6.65 3.60
N ILE A 19 16.62 5.51 3.01
CA ILE A 19 15.99 4.39 3.72
C ILE A 19 17.11 3.51 4.26
N THR A 20 17.07 3.22 5.56
CA THR A 20 18.05 2.34 6.20
C THR A 20 17.44 0.97 6.46
N TYR A 21 18.11 -0.09 5.99
CA TYR A 21 17.75 -1.46 6.28
C TYR A 21 18.57 -1.94 7.48
N LYS A 22 17.89 -2.49 8.50
CA LYS A 22 18.56 -3.10 9.64
C LYS A 22 18.50 -4.62 9.54
N HIS A 23 19.59 -5.26 9.93
CA HIS A 23 19.66 -6.71 10.03
C HIS A 23 18.74 -7.23 11.13
N ASN A 24 18.10 -8.39 10.93
CA ASN A 24 17.23 -9.08 11.90
C ASN A 24 15.92 -8.38 12.33
N GLU A 25 15.34 -7.47 11.55
CA GLU A 25 14.01 -6.88 11.87
C GLU A 25 12.80 -7.75 11.45
N GLY A 26 13.01 -9.06 11.35
CA GLY A 26 12.03 -10.03 10.91
C GLY A 26 12.21 -10.45 9.45
N ASN A 27 11.51 -11.52 9.08
CA ASN A 27 11.62 -12.18 7.77
C ASN A 27 10.27 -12.24 7.03
N LYS A 28 9.29 -11.44 7.49
CA LYS A 28 7.92 -11.49 6.98
C LYS A 28 7.57 -10.33 6.04
N ILE A 29 6.87 -10.65 4.96
CA ILE A 29 6.30 -9.65 4.05
C ILE A 29 4.94 -9.19 4.58
N HIS A 30 4.72 -7.88 4.62
CA HIS A 30 3.39 -7.31 4.84
C HIS A 30 3.24 -5.98 4.11
N GLY A 31 2.00 -5.63 3.76
CA GLY A 31 1.72 -4.42 3.00
C GLY A 31 0.52 -3.64 3.51
N TYR A 32 0.37 -2.46 2.95
CA TYR A 32 -0.73 -1.53 3.16
C TYR A 32 -1.24 -1.08 1.80
N SER A 33 -2.56 -0.97 1.66
CA SER A 33 -3.19 -0.36 0.50
C SER A 33 -4.22 0.67 0.95
N ASP A 34 -4.30 1.78 0.23
CA ASP A 34 -5.27 2.86 0.44
C ASP A 34 -5.68 3.44 -0.93
N ILE A 35 -6.81 4.16 -0.94
CA ILE A 35 -7.35 4.80 -2.13
C ILE A 35 -7.80 6.23 -1.82
N SER A 36 -7.47 7.16 -2.70
CA SER A 36 -7.95 8.55 -2.63
C SER A 36 -8.68 8.96 -3.90
N TYR A 37 -9.87 9.55 -3.76
CA TYR A 37 -10.63 10.15 -4.86
C TYR A 37 -10.30 11.63 -5.09
N GLU A 38 -9.82 12.32 -4.06
CA GLU A 38 -9.62 13.78 -4.07
C GLU A 38 -8.58 14.26 -5.09
N VAL A 39 -7.70 13.36 -5.53
CA VAL A 39 -6.58 13.70 -6.42
C VAL A 39 -7.01 13.80 -7.89
N ASN A 40 -8.13 13.16 -8.29
CA ASN A 40 -8.53 13.09 -9.70
C ASN A 40 -10.05 13.14 -9.93
N THR A 41 -10.64 14.29 -9.63
CA THR A 41 -12.09 14.51 -9.74
C THR A 41 -12.64 14.55 -11.16
N GLN A 42 -11.79 14.75 -12.18
CA GLN A 42 -12.26 14.91 -13.57
C GLN A 42 -12.63 13.59 -14.26
N GLU A 43 -12.02 12.48 -13.87
CA GLU A 43 -12.24 11.17 -14.51
C GLU A 43 -12.98 10.17 -13.62
N GLY A 44 -13.30 10.53 -12.37
CA GLY A 44 -13.95 9.64 -11.41
C GLY A 44 -13.10 8.45 -10.95
N LYS A 45 -11.82 8.39 -11.36
CA LYS A 45 -10.89 7.30 -11.03
C LYS A 45 -10.10 7.64 -9.78
N GLY A 46 -10.06 6.73 -8.80
CA GLY A 46 -9.24 6.91 -7.62
C GLY A 46 -7.74 6.73 -7.89
N THR A 47 -6.92 7.21 -6.97
CA THR A 47 -5.47 6.98 -6.91
C THR A 47 -5.16 5.99 -5.80
N THR A 48 -4.72 4.79 -6.18
CA THR A 48 -4.30 3.71 -5.28
C THR A 48 -2.87 3.92 -4.84
N GLY A 49 -2.62 3.81 -3.54
CA GLY A 49 -1.28 3.76 -2.96
C GLY A 49 -1.03 2.41 -2.32
N ILE A 50 0.15 1.85 -2.55
CA ILE A 50 0.56 0.54 -2.03
C ILE A 50 1.97 0.67 -1.46
N ILE A 51 2.20 0.11 -0.28
CA ILE A 51 3.55 0.00 0.30
C ILE A 51 3.73 -1.35 0.98
N PHE A 52 4.81 -2.04 0.65
CA PHE A 52 5.22 -3.33 1.20
C PHE A 52 6.51 -3.23 2.00
N TYR A 53 6.54 -4.00 3.08
CA TYR A 53 7.61 -4.13 4.04
C TYR A 53 8.11 -5.56 4.11
N TYR A 54 9.41 -5.72 4.31
CA TYR A 54 10.04 -6.95 4.76
C TYR A 54 10.59 -6.70 6.16
N GLY A 55 10.05 -7.40 7.15
CA GLY A 55 10.27 -6.99 8.55
C GLY A 55 9.77 -5.55 8.75
N ALA A 56 10.56 -4.69 9.37
CA ALA A 56 10.21 -3.28 9.54
C ALA A 56 10.64 -2.36 8.37
N SER A 57 11.32 -2.89 7.35
CA SER A 57 11.92 -2.08 6.28
C SER A 57 11.06 -2.09 5.00
N PRO A 58 10.75 -0.93 4.38
CA PRO A 58 10.00 -0.91 3.14
C PRO A 58 10.85 -1.43 1.97
N ILE A 59 10.26 -2.27 1.14
CA ILE A 59 10.94 -2.91 0.01
C ILE A 59 10.31 -2.60 -1.34
N SER A 60 9.05 -2.14 -1.35
CA SER A 60 8.34 -1.80 -2.57
C SER A 60 7.21 -0.83 -2.26
N TRP A 61 7.01 0.17 -3.12
CA TRP A 61 5.91 1.14 -3.00
C TRP A 61 5.49 1.62 -4.38
N SER A 62 4.23 1.96 -4.54
CA SER A 62 3.68 2.47 -5.79
C SER A 62 2.49 3.37 -5.53
N THR A 63 2.35 4.39 -6.37
CA THR A 63 1.13 5.20 -6.49
C THR A 63 0.66 5.05 -7.93
N GLN A 64 -0.58 4.62 -8.13
CA GLN A 64 -1.14 4.39 -9.45
C GLN A 64 -2.59 4.85 -9.52
N LYS A 65 -2.98 5.35 -10.69
CA LYS A 65 -4.38 5.65 -10.98
C LYS A 65 -5.12 4.35 -11.29
N GLN A 66 -6.31 4.17 -10.74
CA GLN A 66 -7.13 3.00 -11.03
C GLN A 66 -7.46 2.94 -12.53
N ALA A 67 -7.43 1.72 -13.09
CA ALA A 67 -7.78 1.51 -14.50
C ALA A 67 -9.27 1.74 -14.75
N THR A 68 -10.10 1.29 -13.82
CA THR A 68 -11.57 1.30 -13.87
C THR A 68 -12.15 2.32 -12.89
N VAL A 69 -13.28 2.93 -13.25
CA VAL A 69 -14.05 3.79 -12.33
C VAL A 69 -14.85 2.88 -11.40
N ALA A 70 -14.63 3.01 -10.09
CA ALA A 70 -15.42 2.31 -9.08
C ALA A 70 -16.75 3.04 -8.83
N LEU A 71 -17.85 2.30 -8.66
CA LEU A 71 -19.18 2.85 -8.38
C LEU A 71 -19.42 3.11 -6.89
N SER A 72 -18.51 2.64 -6.02
CA SER A 72 -18.52 2.94 -4.58
C SER A 72 -17.11 3.00 -4.01
N SER A 73 -16.97 3.61 -2.82
CA SER A 73 -15.69 3.61 -2.08
C SER A 73 -15.22 2.20 -1.80
N CYS A 74 -16.15 1.30 -1.46
CA CYS A 74 -15.87 -0.10 -1.17
C CYS A 74 -15.31 -0.84 -2.38
N GLU A 75 -15.87 -0.62 -3.58
CA GLU A 75 -15.33 -1.17 -4.83
C GLU A 75 -13.93 -0.62 -5.14
N SER A 76 -13.67 0.64 -4.81
CA SER A 76 -12.35 1.25 -4.98
C SER A 76 -11.28 0.65 -4.07
N GLU A 77 -11.62 0.46 -2.79
CA GLU A 77 -10.78 -0.25 -1.82
C GLU A 77 -10.51 -1.67 -2.29
N PHE A 78 -11.52 -2.29 -2.89
CA PHE A 78 -11.41 -3.62 -3.45
C PHE A 78 -10.40 -3.69 -4.60
N ILE A 79 -10.48 -2.78 -5.57
CA ILE A 79 -9.53 -2.66 -6.67
C ILE A 79 -8.11 -2.40 -6.12
N ALA A 80 -7.98 -1.53 -5.11
CA ALA A 80 -6.70 -1.20 -4.49
C ALA A 80 -6.06 -2.42 -3.80
N ALA A 81 -6.83 -3.16 -3.02
CA ALA A 81 -6.37 -4.37 -2.35
C ALA A 81 -6.02 -5.49 -3.34
N THR A 82 -6.74 -5.59 -4.46
CA THR A 82 -6.46 -6.58 -5.52
C THR A 82 -5.12 -6.29 -6.21
N ALA A 83 -4.86 -5.01 -6.50
CA ALA A 83 -3.57 -4.58 -7.02
C ALA A 83 -2.44 -4.89 -6.01
N ALA A 84 -2.68 -4.64 -4.72
CA ALA A 84 -1.73 -4.99 -3.66
C ALA A 84 -1.51 -6.52 -3.57
N ALA A 85 -2.55 -7.34 -3.69
CA ALA A 85 -2.45 -8.80 -3.71
C ALA A 85 -1.57 -9.30 -4.87
N THR A 86 -1.71 -8.71 -6.05
CA THR A 86 -0.88 -9.04 -7.21
C THR A 86 0.61 -8.74 -6.94
N GLN A 87 0.90 -7.57 -6.38
CA GLN A 87 2.26 -7.17 -6.01
C GLN A 87 2.82 -8.03 -4.86
N ALA A 88 1.99 -8.39 -3.87
CA ALA A 88 2.36 -9.29 -2.77
C ALA A 88 2.79 -10.66 -3.29
N LEU A 89 2.01 -11.28 -4.18
CA LEU A 89 2.34 -12.58 -4.78
C LEU A 89 3.64 -12.52 -5.59
N TRP A 90 3.85 -11.43 -6.33
CA TRP A 90 5.10 -11.21 -7.05
C TRP A 90 6.29 -11.09 -6.10
N LEU A 91 6.18 -10.30 -5.02
CA LEU A 91 7.21 -10.15 -3.99
C LEU A 91 7.50 -11.47 -3.27
N LYS A 92 6.46 -12.23 -2.90
CA LYS A 92 6.57 -13.58 -2.31
C LYS A 92 7.39 -14.50 -3.22
N ARG A 93 7.08 -14.54 -4.52
CA ARG A 93 7.80 -15.35 -5.51
C ARG A 93 9.24 -14.89 -5.71
N LEU A 94 9.48 -13.58 -5.76
CA LEU A 94 10.81 -13.00 -5.94
C LEU A 94 11.71 -13.33 -4.75
N LEU A 95 11.24 -13.05 -3.52
CA LEU A 95 12.01 -13.28 -2.31
C LEU A 95 12.29 -14.77 -2.12
N SER A 96 11.31 -15.63 -2.41
CA SER A 96 11.50 -17.08 -2.39
C SER A 96 12.65 -17.55 -3.28
N LYS A 97 12.83 -16.95 -4.46
CA LYS A 97 13.96 -17.25 -5.35
C LYS A 97 15.29 -16.67 -4.88
N LEU A 98 15.28 -15.53 -4.20
CA LEU A 98 16.51 -14.84 -3.78
C LEU A 98 17.08 -15.40 -2.47
N THR A 99 16.23 -15.82 -1.54
CA THR A 99 16.63 -16.15 -0.17
C THR A 99 16.39 -17.61 0.21
N ASN A 100 15.76 -18.40 -0.68
CA ASN A 100 15.23 -19.74 -0.40
C ASN A 100 14.21 -19.79 0.75
N PHE A 101 13.76 -18.64 1.26
CA PHE A 101 12.72 -18.54 2.28
C PHE A 101 11.34 -18.53 1.61
N LYS A 102 10.47 -19.44 2.03
CA LYS A 102 9.08 -19.45 1.58
C LYS A 102 8.22 -18.74 2.62
N GLU A 103 7.71 -17.56 2.24
CA GLU A 103 6.62 -16.93 3.00
C GLU A 103 5.33 -17.67 2.67
N ASP A 104 4.65 -18.20 3.68
CA ASP A 104 3.40 -18.93 3.45
C ASP A 104 2.27 -17.97 3.10
N LYS A 105 2.16 -16.83 3.79
CA LYS A 105 1.03 -15.91 3.68
C LYS A 105 1.44 -14.46 3.84
N VAL A 106 1.02 -13.59 2.93
CA VAL A 106 1.30 -12.15 3.01
C VAL A 106 0.10 -11.40 3.57
N THR A 107 0.32 -10.58 4.61
CA THR A 107 -0.72 -9.73 5.18
C THR A 107 -0.82 -8.40 4.44
N ILE A 108 -2.02 -8.04 3.98
CA ILE A 108 -2.35 -6.73 3.41
C ILE A 108 -3.31 -6.01 4.36
N ARG A 109 -2.96 -4.77 4.71
CA ARG A 109 -3.74 -3.93 5.63
C ARG A 109 -4.53 -2.88 4.87
N VAL A 110 -5.82 -2.80 5.18
CA VAL A 110 -6.83 -1.94 4.53
C VAL A 110 -7.67 -1.25 5.62
N ASP A 111 -8.13 -0.03 5.40
CA ASP A 111 -8.89 0.77 6.35
C ASP A 111 -10.42 0.72 6.16
N ASP A 112 -10.91 -0.09 5.22
CA ASP A 112 -12.34 -0.35 5.04
C ASP A 112 -12.74 -1.77 5.52
N LYS A 113 -13.45 -1.83 6.65
CA LYS A 113 -13.97 -3.09 7.22
C LYS A 113 -14.99 -3.77 6.32
N PHE A 114 -15.80 -3.02 5.58
CA PHE A 114 -16.80 -3.57 4.66
C PHE A 114 -16.12 -4.22 3.47
N ALA A 115 -15.11 -3.55 2.90
CA ALA A 115 -14.30 -4.12 1.82
C ALA A 115 -13.63 -5.44 2.26
N ILE A 116 -13.07 -5.48 3.48
CA ILE A 116 -12.45 -6.69 4.04
C ILE A 116 -13.48 -7.82 4.19
N GLN A 117 -14.69 -7.54 4.67
CA GLN A 117 -15.74 -8.54 4.80
C GLN A 117 -16.15 -9.10 3.43
N LEU A 118 -16.22 -8.25 2.40
CA LEU A 118 -16.54 -8.65 1.04
C LEU A 118 -15.45 -9.50 0.37
N MET A 119 -14.18 -9.26 0.71
CA MET A 119 -13.05 -10.10 0.28
C MET A 119 -13.06 -11.48 0.95
N LYS A 120 -13.54 -11.57 2.20
CA LYS A 120 -13.55 -12.82 2.98
C LYS A 120 -14.80 -13.66 2.76
N ASN A 121 -15.93 -13.05 2.44
CA ASN A 121 -17.21 -13.74 2.31
C ASN A 121 -17.62 -13.88 0.84
N PRO A 122 -17.98 -15.09 0.37
CA PRO A 122 -18.32 -15.35 -1.03
C PRO A 122 -19.73 -14.87 -1.42
N VAL A 123 -20.38 -13.99 -0.63
CA VAL A 123 -21.70 -13.48 -0.99
C VAL A 123 -21.56 -12.70 -2.32
N SER A 124 -22.17 -13.25 -3.36
CA SER A 124 -22.21 -12.68 -4.69
C SER A 124 -23.09 -11.43 -4.66
N HIS A 125 -22.50 -10.28 -4.98
CA HIS A 125 -23.27 -9.08 -5.30
C HIS A 125 -23.36 -8.98 -6.81
N GLU A 126 -24.56 -9.18 -7.36
CA GLU A 126 -24.86 -9.01 -8.80
C GLU A 126 -24.51 -7.61 -9.37
N ARG A 127 -24.15 -6.65 -8.52
CA ARG A 127 -23.94 -5.23 -8.85
C ARG A 127 -22.53 -4.88 -9.34
N SER A 128 -21.55 -5.80 -9.29
CA SER A 128 -20.14 -5.45 -9.54
C SER A 128 -19.48 -6.14 -10.75
N LYS A 129 -20.27 -6.46 -11.79
CA LYS A 129 -19.81 -7.15 -13.02
C LYS A 129 -18.60 -6.49 -13.71
N HIS A 130 -18.42 -5.18 -13.55
CA HIS A 130 -17.36 -4.42 -14.21
C HIS A 130 -15.98 -4.56 -13.54
N ILE A 131 -15.92 -5.18 -12.35
CA ILE A 131 -14.69 -5.48 -11.59
C ILE A 131 -14.68 -6.95 -11.13
N ASP A 132 -15.40 -7.80 -11.84
CA ASP A 132 -15.61 -9.22 -11.48
C ASP A 132 -14.29 -10.00 -11.45
N THR A 133 -13.37 -9.67 -12.37
CA THR A 133 -12.03 -10.29 -12.43
C THR A 133 -11.24 -10.00 -11.17
N GLU A 134 -11.22 -8.75 -10.73
CA GLU A 134 -10.58 -8.33 -9.49
C GLU A 134 -11.22 -9.04 -8.29
N TYR A 135 -12.56 -9.12 -8.27
CA TYR A 135 -13.34 -9.82 -7.24
C TYR A 135 -12.92 -11.27 -7.07
N HIS A 136 -12.94 -12.02 -8.17
CA HIS A 136 -12.56 -13.41 -8.16
C HIS A 136 -11.10 -13.61 -7.76
N PHE A 137 -10.20 -12.78 -8.27
CA PHE A 137 -8.76 -12.94 -8.04
C PHE A 137 -8.37 -12.82 -6.57
N ILE A 138 -8.74 -11.72 -5.89
CA ILE A 138 -8.31 -11.54 -4.49
C ILE A 138 -9.02 -12.55 -3.57
N ARG A 139 -10.27 -12.94 -3.88
CA ARG A 139 -10.97 -14.00 -3.14
C ARG A 139 -10.23 -15.33 -3.25
N GLU A 140 -9.86 -15.73 -4.47
CA GLU A 140 -9.08 -16.95 -4.70
C GLU A 140 -7.74 -16.91 -3.94
N CYS A 141 -7.09 -15.75 -3.86
CA CYS A 141 -5.86 -15.57 -3.08
C CYS A 141 -6.09 -15.71 -1.57
N VAL A 142 -7.23 -15.23 -1.05
CA VAL A 142 -7.59 -15.35 0.37
C VAL A 142 -8.00 -16.79 0.71
N GLU A 143 -8.78 -17.44 -0.15
CA GLU A 143 -9.21 -18.84 0.00
C GLU A 143 -8.03 -19.81 -0.03
N ARG A 144 -7.00 -19.54 -0.85
CA ARG A 144 -5.74 -20.31 -0.88
C ARG A 144 -4.80 -20.02 0.29
N GLU A 145 -5.17 -19.10 1.18
CA GLU A 145 -4.33 -18.60 2.26
C GLU A 145 -3.00 -17.98 1.79
N ASP A 146 -2.89 -17.61 0.52
CA ASP A 146 -1.71 -16.88 0.00
C ASP A 146 -1.68 -15.44 0.53
N ILE A 147 -2.86 -14.84 0.71
CA ILE A 147 -3.06 -13.46 1.16
C ILE A 147 -3.99 -13.44 2.37
N GLN A 148 -3.64 -12.65 3.38
CA GLN A 148 -4.53 -12.31 4.49
C GLN A 148 -4.84 -10.82 4.46
N VAL A 149 -6.13 -10.46 4.47
CA VAL A 149 -6.53 -9.06 4.59
C VAL A 149 -6.93 -8.72 6.02
N GLU A 150 -6.34 -7.65 6.57
CA GLU A 150 -6.56 -7.18 7.94
C GLU A 150 -6.96 -5.71 7.98
N PHE A 151 -7.78 -5.34 8.96
CA PHE A 151 -8.15 -3.96 9.19
C PHE A 151 -7.01 -3.19 9.84
N VAL A 152 -6.74 -1.99 9.35
CA VAL A 152 -5.90 -0.99 10.03
C VAL A 152 -6.68 0.31 10.16
N SER A 153 -6.56 1.00 11.29
CA SER A 153 -7.17 2.34 11.39
C SER A 153 -6.40 3.32 10.51
N GLY A 154 -7.08 4.36 10.02
CA GLY A 154 -6.44 5.43 9.25
C GLY A 154 -5.22 6.03 9.97
N GLU A 155 -5.19 6.05 11.30
CA GLU A 155 -4.03 6.50 12.07
C GLU A 155 -2.73 5.75 11.73
N TYR A 156 -2.83 4.44 11.48
CA TYR A 156 -1.71 3.54 11.18
C TYR A 156 -1.66 3.10 9.70
N GLN A 157 -2.52 3.66 8.85
CA GLN A 157 -2.58 3.38 7.42
C GLN A 157 -1.35 4.01 6.73
N ARG A 158 -0.33 3.19 6.45
CA ARG A 158 0.95 3.67 5.90
C ARG A 158 0.85 4.08 4.43
N ALA A 159 -0.16 3.58 3.72
CA ALA A 159 -0.39 3.94 2.33
C ALA A 159 -0.96 5.38 2.17
N ASP A 160 -1.47 6.01 3.23
CA ASP A 160 -1.98 7.39 3.22
C ASP A 160 -0.98 8.40 2.64
N ILE A 161 0.31 8.20 2.90
CA ILE A 161 1.36 9.11 2.41
C ILE A 161 1.52 9.07 0.88
N LEU A 162 1.02 8.01 0.25
CA LEU A 162 1.10 7.77 -1.20
C LEU A 162 -0.15 8.25 -1.94
N THR A 163 -1.24 8.52 -1.23
CA THR A 163 -2.58 8.81 -1.78
C THR A 163 -3.08 10.19 -1.37
N LYS A 164 -2.83 10.62 -0.12
CA LYS A 164 -3.43 11.82 0.47
C LYS A 164 -2.43 12.97 0.57
N ALA A 165 -2.91 14.19 0.36
CA ALA A 165 -2.15 15.41 0.63
C ALA A 165 -2.11 15.69 2.13
N LEU A 166 -1.23 14.99 2.87
CA LEU A 166 -1.19 15.06 4.32
C LEU A 166 -0.71 16.42 4.85
N PRO A 167 -1.31 16.94 5.95
CA PRO A 167 -0.77 18.09 6.68
C PRO A 167 0.68 17.83 7.13
N LYS A 168 1.49 18.88 7.23
CA LYS A 168 2.93 18.78 7.52
C LYS A 168 3.27 17.85 8.70
N ILE A 169 2.56 17.98 9.81
CA ILE A 169 2.79 17.16 11.02
C ILE A 169 2.54 15.69 10.71
N ARG A 170 1.37 15.38 10.14
CA ARG A 170 0.96 14.02 9.76
C ARG A 170 1.90 13.39 8.73
N PHE A 171 2.31 14.17 7.72
CA PHE A 171 3.30 13.75 6.73
C PHE A 171 4.64 13.37 7.38
N LEU A 172 5.14 14.19 8.30
CA LEU A 172 6.39 13.92 9.01
C LEU A 172 6.28 12.68 9.90
N THR A 173 5.14 12.49 10.58
CA THR A 173 4.87 11.28 11.37
C THR A 173 4.83 10.04 10.48
N MET A 174 4.15 10.10 9.34
CA MET A 174 4.03 8.98 8.40
C MET A 174 5.34 8.66 7.65
N ARG A 175 6.25 9.63 7.54
CA ARG A 175 7.57 9.41 6.95
C ARG A 175 8.48 8.53 7.83
N GLN A 176 8.31 8.58 9.15
CA GLN A 176 9.12 7.79 10.09
C GLN A 176 9.02 6.27 9.87
N PRO A 177 7.82 5.65 9.77
CA PRO A 177 7.69 4.21 9.53
C PRO A 177 8.11 3.77 8.11
N ILE A 178 8.36 4.68 7.17
CA ILE A 178 9.00 4.38 5.88
C ILE A 178 10.54 4.29 6.05
N GLY A 179 11.07 4.62 7.22
CA GLY A 179 12.50 4.54 7.47
C GLY A 179 13.32 5.60 6.75
N LEU A 180 12.69 6.64 6.19
CA LEU A 180 13.38 7.73 5.52
C LEU A 180 14.01 8.68 6.57
N LYS A 181 15.31 8.54 6.78
CA LYS A 181 16.09 9.26 7.80
C LYS A 181 17.20 10.08 7.18
N ASN A 182 17.60 11.14 7.86
CA ASN A 182 18.78 11.89 7.48
C ASN A 182 20.02 11.02 7.72
N LEU A 183 20.82 10.78 6.68
CA LEU A 183 22.02 9.94 6.75
C LEU A 183 23.23 10.71 7.28
N ARG A 184 23.22 12.04 7.22
CA ARG A 184 24.30 12.88 7.75
C ARG A 184 24.25 13.07 9.26
N SER A 185 23.11 12.82 9.91
CA SER A 185 23.00 12.88 11.37
C SER A 185 23.64 11.69 12.08
N ASN A 186 24.08 10.65 11.36
CA ASN A 186 24.76 9.48 11.93
C ASN A 186 26.30 9.65 12.02
N VAL A 187 26.83 10.88 11.93
CA VAL A 187 28.27 11.17 12.05
C VAL A 187 28.72 11.42 13.51
N CYS A 188 27.82 11.39 14.48
CA CYS A 188 28.18 11.40 15.90
C CYS A 188 27.32 10.40 16.68
N ASP A 189 27.90 9.22 16.95
CA ASP A 189 28.09 8.60 18.28
C ASP A 189 28.59 7.15 18.11
#